data_AF-A0A9D2AC68-F1
#
_entry.id   AF-A0A9D2AC68-F1
#
_cell.length_a   1.000
_cell.length_b   1.000
_cell.length_c   1.000
_cell.angle_alpha   90.00
_cell.angle_beta   90.00
_cell.angle_gamma   90.00
#
_symmetry.space_group_name_H-M   'P 1'
#
loop_
_entity.id
_entity.type
_entity.pdbx_description
1 polymer ?
#
loop_
_entity_poly.entity_id
_entity_poly.type
_entity_poly.pdbx_seq_one_letter_code
_entity_poly.pdbx_strand_id
1 'polypeptide(L)'
;QMCIRDRDTINIFLDYTLKSAVNGFLWWTPDKGAFNQQRYDDLLAYLFTQNLPKVPQYIATLYAAKYLKTGDMRGMLDEIRNSLHYGIFYDPQDKLDFIRNSFRHIETLGDKDFLQEANVWLDACMETAPTGYYKSEYMKVKARILRALGKTDEAEALEREAPKIRMT
;
A
#
# COMPACT_ATOMS: atom_id res chain seq x y z
N GLN A 1 -32.39 -12.79 -14.64
CA GLN A 1 -32.02 -12.45 -13.24
C GLN A 1 -30.77 -13.25 -12.90
N MET A 2 -29.64 -12.59 -12.63
CA MET A 2 -28.45 -13.27 -12.11
C MET A 2 -28.70 -13.66 -10.63
N CYS A 3 -28.30 -14.87 -10.27
CA CYS A 3 -28.28 -15.32 -8.88
C CYS A 3 -27.26 -14.51 -8.07
N ILE A 4 -27.51 -14.31 -6.78
CA ILE A 4 -26.62 -13.58 -5.85
C ILE A 4 -25.20 -14.17 -5.88
N ARG A 5 -25.07 -15.51 -5.96
CA ARG A 5 -23.79 -16.24 -6.02
C ARG A 5 -22.97 -15.93 -7.28
N ASP A 6 -23.62 -15.68 -8.41
CA ASP A 6 -22.95 -15.33 -9.66
C ASP A 6 -22.42 -13.89 -9.61
N ARG A 7 -23.18 -12.99 -8.97
CA ARG A 7 -22.78 -11.60 -8.75
C ARG A 7 -21.56 -11.49 -7.82
N ASP A 8 -21.54 -12.25 -6.74
CA ASP A 8 -20.41 -12.24 -5.80
C ASP A 8 -19.13 -12.78 -6.44
N THR A 9 -19.25 -13.83 -7.24
CA THR A 9 -18.11 -14.41 -7.98
C THR A 9 -17.54 -13.39 -8.98
N ILE A 10 -18.40 -12.74 -9.75
CA ILE A 10 -17.98 -11.69 -10.70
C ILE A 10 -17.32 -10.51 -9.97
N ASN A 11 -17.87 -10.08 -8.84
CA ASN A 11 -17.30 -8.99 -8.05
C ASN A 11 -15.90 -9.35 -7.50
N ILE A 12 -15.68 -10.59 -7.08
CA ILE A 12 -14.35 -11.06 -6.64
C ILE A 12 -13.35 -11.02 -7.79
N PHE A 13 -13.72 -11.48 -8.98
CA PHE A 13 -12.83 -11.44 -10.15
C PHE A 13 -12.52 -10.01 -10.59
N LEU A 14 -13.52 -9.11 -10.57
CA LEU A 14 -13.33 -7.70 -10.88
C LEU A 14 -12.41 -7.02 -9.84
N ASP A 15 -12.62 -7.29 -8.55
CA ASP A 15 -11.75 -6.78 -7.48
C ASP A 15 -10.31 -7.21 -7.69
N TYR A 16 -10.09 -8.52 -7.88
CA TYR A 16 -8.76 -9.07 -8.15
C TYR A 16 -8.10 -8.43 -9.38
N THR A 17 -8.84 -8.30 -10.48
CA THR A 17 -8.33 -7.75 -11.74
C THR A 17 -7.94 -6.28 -11.59
N LEU A 18 -8.81 -5.46 -11.00
CA LEU A 18 -8.56 -4.03 -10.79
C LEU A 18 -7.44 -3.81 -9.78
N LYS A 19 -7.46 -4.53 -8.65
CA LYS A 19 -6.41 -4.50 -7.64
C LYS A 19 -5.04 -4.86 -8.24
N SER A 20 -4.99 -5.89 -9.08
CA SER A 20 -3.75 -6.27 -9.79
C SER A 20 -3.29 -5.17 -10.75
N ALA A 21 -4.21 -4.61 -11.54
CA ALA A 21 -3.91 -3.54 -12.49
C ALA A 21 -3.34 -2.28 -11.83
N VAL A 22 -3.95 -1.80 -10.73
CA VAL A 22 -3.47 -0.60 -10.02
C VAL A 22 -2.17 -0.87 -9.26
N ASN A 23 -2.03 -2.03 -8.62
CA ASN A 23 -0.79 -2.39 -7.91
C ASN A 23 0.40 -2.55 -8.87
N GLY A 24 0.14 -2.88 -10.14
CA GLY A 24 1.17 -2.89 -11.18
C GLY A 24 1.93 -1.56 -11.30
N PHE A 25 1.26 -0.42 -11.04
CA PHE A 25 1.91 0.89 -11.03
C PHE A 25 2.75 1.13 -9.77
N LEU A 26 2.32 0.64 -8.61
CA LEU A 26 3.15 0.66 -7.40
C LEU A 26 4.37 -0.25 -7.50
N TRP A 27 4.41 -1.16 -8.46
CA TRP A 27 5.55 -2.02 -8.73
C TRP A 27 6.44 -1.48 -9.85
N TRP A 28 6.08 -0.35 -10.45
CA TRP A 28 6.89 0.29 -11.47
C TRP A 28 8.17 0.84 -10.87
N THR A 29 9.26 0.68 -11.60
CA THR A 29 10.58 1.21 -11.28
C THR A 29 11.24 1.68 -12.58
N PRO A 30 12.19 2.63 -12.53
CA PRO A 30 12.83 3.14 -13.75
C PRO A 30 13.51 2.07 -14.62
N ASP A 31 14.00 0.98 -14.02
CA ASP A 31 14.60 -0.18 -14.72
C ASP A 31 13.59 -0.99 -15.54
N LYS A 32 12.29 -0.88 -15.25
CA LYS A 32 11.21 -1.52 -16.01
C LYS A 32 10.78 -0.72 -17.25
N GLY A 33 11.48 0.38 -17.54
CA GLY A 33 11.20 1.27 -18.65
C GLY A 33 10.33 2.46 -18.26
N ALA A 34 9.90 3.22 -19.27
CA ALA A 34 9.13 4.45 -19.07
C ALA A 34 7.80 4.17 -18.35
N PHE A 35 7.43 5.06 -17.43
CA PHE A 35 6.11 5.01 -16.79
C PHE A 35 5.02 5.16 -17.87
N ASN A 36 4.14 4.16 -17.98
CA ASN A 36 3.09 4.15 -19.01
C ASN A 36 1.95 5.10 -18.61
N GLN A 37 2.13 6.39 -18.92
CA GLN A 37 1.18 7.46 -18.60
C GLN A 37 -0.19 7.22 -19.25
N GLN A 38 -0.22 6.80 -20.51
CA GLN A 38 -1.47 6.53 -21.22
C GLN A 38 -2.30 5.46 -20.50
N ARG A 39 -1.68 4.33 -20.14
CA ARG A 39 -2.36 3.26 -19.41
C ARG A 39 -2.84 3.72 -18.03
N TYR A 40 -2.07 4.58 -17.35
CA TYR A 40 -2.46 5.15 -16.07
C TYR A 40 -3.72 6.01 -16.20
N ASP A 41 -3.72 6.93 -17.17
CA ASP A 41 -4.82 7.85 -17.41
C ASP A 41 -6.08 7.10 -17.87
N ASP A 42 -5.94 6.12 -18.76
CA ASP A 42 -7.04 5.27 -19.23
C ASP A 42 -7.66 4.46 -18.08
N LEU A 43 -6.83 3.87 -17.22
CA LEU A 43 -7.30 3.10 -16.07
C LEU A 43 -8.00 4.01 -15.05
N LEU A 44 -7.45 5.20 -14.78
CA LEU A 44 -8.06 6.18 -13.90
C LEU A 44 -9.42 6.63 -14.43
N ALA A 45 -9.51 6.96 -15.72
CA ALA A 45 -10.77 7.33 -16.37
C ALA A 45 -11.80 6.19 -16.30
N TYR A 46 -11.38 4.95 -16.58
CA TYR A 46 -12.22 3.78 -16.46
C TYR A 46 -12.76 3.57 -15.04
N LEU A 47 -11.93 3.76 -14.01
CA LEU A 47 -12.35 3.64 -12.61
C LEU A 47 -13.46 4.62 -12.25
N PHE A 48 -13.42 5.85 -12.76
CA PHE A 48 -14.49 6.85 -12.55
C PHE A 48 -15.83 6.47 -13.19
N THR A 49 -15.85 5.53 -14.15
CA THR A 49 -17.11 5.03 -14.72
C THR A 49 -17.65 3.80 -13.98
N GLN A 50 -16.92 3.24 -13.02
CA GLN A 50 -17.33 2.02 -12.32
C GLN A 50 -18.17 2.34 -11.08
N ASN A 51 -19.25 1.59 -10.88
CA ASN A 51 -20.05 1.63 -9.66
C ASN A 51 -19.72 0.44 -8.74
N LEU A 52 -18.46 0.33 -8.33
CA LEU A 52 -17.99 -0.72 -7.40
C LEU A 52 -17.56 -0.08 -6.07
N PRO A 53 -17.90 -0.68 -4.91
CA PRO A 53 -17.59 -0.10 -3.59
C PRO A 53 -16.11 0.20 -3.35
N LYS A 54 -15.21 -0.60 -3.94
CA LYS A 54 -13.76 -0.46 -3.78
C LYS A 54 -13.09 0.53 -4.75
N VAL A 55 -13.83 1.15 -5.67
CA VAL A 55 -13.27 2.14 -6.62
C VAL A 55 -12.41 3.22 -5.95
N PRO A 56 -12.83 3.83 -4.82
CA PRO A 56 -11.99 4.81 -4.14
C PRO A 56 -10.61 4.28 -3.73
N GLN A 57 -10.51 3.00 -3.33
CA GLN A 57 -9.24 2.37 -2.95
C GLN A 57 -8.31 2.21 -4.16
N TYR A 58 -8.86 1.85 -5.32
CA TYR A 58 -8.10 1.74 -6.57
C TYR A 58 -7.58 3.10 -7.03
N ILE A 59 -8.40 4.14 -6.94
CA ILE A 59 -8.01 5.52 -7.26
C ILE A 59 -6.90 6.00 -6.33
N ALA A 60 -7.05 5.80 -5.01
CA ALA A 60 -6.01 6.11 -4.03
C ALA A 60 -4.68 5.39 -4.33
N THR A 61 -4.76 4.14 -4.79
CA THR A 61 -3.58 3.36 -5.19
C THR A 61 -2.86 3.98 -6.38
N LEU A 62 -3.60 4.41 -7.41
CA LEU A 62 -3.02 5.13 -8.55
C LEU A 62 -2.43 6.47 -8.13
N TYR A 63 -3.14 7.22 -7.28
CA TYR A 63 -2.66 8.51 -6.80
C TYR A 63 -1.38 8.40 -5.99
N ALA A 64 -1.21 7.35 -5.19
CA ALA A 64 0.08 7.07 -4.54
C ALA A 64 1.15 6.72 -5.58
N ALA A 65 0.82 5.89 -6.58
CA ALA A 65 1.78 5.45 -7.61
C ALA A 65 2.29 6.59 -8.51
N LYS A 66 1.51 7.65 -8.74
CA LYS A 66 1.94 8.79 -9.58
C LYS A 66 3.21 9.46 -9.06
N TYR A 67 3.42 9.46 -7.74
CA TYR A 67 4.58 10.07 -7.10
C TYR A 67 5.87 9.27 -7.31
N LEU A 68 5.77 7.97 -7.64
CA LEU A 68 6.94 7.16 -8.01
C LEU A 68 7.61 7.69 -9.27
N LYS A 69 6.81 8.19 -10.24
CA LYS A 69 7.33 8.78 -11.49
C LYS A 69 8.12 10.06 -11.23
N THR A 70 7.67 10.89 -10.28
CA THR A 70 8.30 12.19 -9.97
C THR A 70 9.41 12.09 -8.92
N GLY A 71 9.47 10.98 -8.18
CA GLY A 71 10.37 10.83 -7.04
C GLY A 71 9.91 11.59 -5.78
N ASP A 72 8.71 12.17 -5.78
CA ASP A 72 8.18 12.97 -4.67
C ASP A 72 7.63 12.07 -3.55
N MET A 73 8.54 11.54 -2.73
CA MET A 73 8.18 10.64 -1.63
C MET A 73 7.36 11.33 -0.53
N ARG A 74 7.55 12.64 -0.32
CA ARG A 74 6.72 13.42 0.61
C ARG A 74 5.26 13.42 0.16
N GLY A 75 5.01 13.78 -1.09
CA GLY A 75 3.68 13.76 -1.68
C GLY A 75 3.05 12.38 -1.63
N MET A 76 3.85 11.32 -1.83
CA MET A 76 3.40 9.94 -1.66
C MET A 76 2.95 9.64 -0.23
N LEU A 77 3.73 10.04 0.79
CA LEU A 77 3.37 9.81 2.19
C LEU A 77 2.06 10.52 2.56
N ASP A 78 1.93 11.78 2.15
CA ASP A 78 0.74 12.58 2.43
C ASP A 78 -0.51 11.99 1.76
N GLU A 79 -0.39 11.52 0.51
CA GLU A 79 -1.47 10.82 -0.20
C GLU A 79 -1.89 9.52 0.49
N ILE A 80 -0.92 8.70 0.93
CA ILE A 80 -1.21 7.47 1.69
C ILE A 80 -1.96 7.80 2.97
N ARG A 81 -1.49 8.79 3.74
CA ARG A 81 -2.10 9.20 5.02
C ARG A 81 -3.51 9.75 4.81
N ASN A 82 -3.70 10.63 3.83
CA ASN A 82 -5.01 11.19 3.50
C ASN A 82 -5.99 10.09 3.08
N SER A 83 -5.56 9.21 2.18
CA SER A 83 -6.37 8.08 1.72
C SER A 83 -6.83 7.19 2.87
N LEU A 84 -5.95 6.92 3.84
CA LEU A 84 -6.29 6.13 5.03
C LEU A 84 -7.19 6.90 6.01
N HIS A 85 -6.99 8.21 6.13
CA HIS A 85 -7.83 9.07 6.98
C HIS A 85 -9.29 9.13 6.49
N TYR A 86 -9.51 9.08 5.17
CA TYR A 86 -10.86 9.04 4.60
C TYR A 86 -11.65 7.76 4.91
N GLY A 87 -11.03 6.74 5.50
CA GLY A 87 -11.71 5.51 5.89
C GLY A 87 -12.12 4.61 4.72
N ILE A 88 -11.60 4.87 3.51
CA ILE A 88 -11.93 4.07 2.31
C ILE A 88 -11.34 2.66 2.36
N PHE A 89 -10.27 2.46 3.13
CA PHE A 89 -9.65 1.16 3.40
C PHE A 89 -10.22 0.56 4.70
N TYR A 90 -11.47 0.12 4.63
CA TYR A 90 -12.21 -0.44 5.77
C TYR A 90 -11.83 -1.90 6.09
N ASP A 91 -11.31 -2.64 5.11
CA ASP A 91 -10.79 -3.97 5.33
C ASP A 91 -9.31 -3.91 5.77
N PRO A 92 -8.93 -4.54 6.91
CA PRO A 92 -7.56 -4.50 7.41
C PRO A 92 -6.52 -5.07 6.44
N GLN A 93 -6.88 -6.05 5.60
CA GLN A 93 -5.98 -6.61 4.60
C GLN A 93 -5.78 -5.64 3.44
N ASP A 94 -6.83 -4.97 2.96
CA ASP A 94 -6.69 -3.95 1.92
C ASP A 94 -5.85 -2.75 2.40
N LYS A 95 -6.03 -2.31 3.66
CA LYS A 95 -5.17 -1.30 4.29
C LYS A 95 -3.71 -1.74 4.34
N LEU A 96 -3.46 -2.96 4.81
CA LEU A 96 -2.11 -3.52 4.91
C LEU A 96 -1.45 -3.62 3.53
N ASP A 97 -2.15 -4.13 2.53
CA ASP A 97 -1.64 -4.29 1.17
C ASP A 97 -1.28 -2.95 0.55
N PHE A 98 -2.14 -1.94 0.73
CA PHE A 98 -1.89 -0.58 0.25
C PHE A 98 -0.62 0.02 0.86
N ILE A 99 -0.46 -0.07 2.19
CA ILE A 99 0.74 0.40 2.90
C ILE A 99 1.99 -0.34 2.42
N ARG A 100 1.95 -1.68 2.38
CA ARG A 100 3.08 -2.53 1.97
C ARG A 100 3.54 -2.25 0.55
N ASN A 101 2.60 -2.14 -0.38
CA ASN A 101 2.93 -1.89 -1.78
C ASN A 101 3.42 -0.47 -1.99
N SER A 102 2.86 0.51 -1.29
CA SER A 102 3.32 1.90 -1.34
C SER A 102 4.75 2.05 -0.84
N PHE A 103 5.09 1.38 0.27
CA PHE A 103 6.46 1.37 0.80
C PHE A 103 7.36 0.30 0.16
N ARG A 104 7.09 -0.13 -1.07
CA ARG A 104 7.95 -1.13 -1.73
C ARG A 104 9.32 -0.56 -2.09
N HIS A 105 9.41 0.70 -2.47
CA HIS A 105 10.62 1.33 -3.01
C HIS A 105 11.36 2.22 -2.00
N ILE A 106 11.06 2.10 -0.72
CA ILE A 106 11.61 2.95 0.35
C ILE A 106 13.14 2.92 0.46
N GLU A 107 13.76 1.77 0.17
CA GLU A 107 15.22 1.61 0.27
C GLU A 107 15.96 2.35 -0.85
N THR A 108 15.29 2.61 -1.98
CA THR A 108 15.87 3.28 -3.15
C THR A 108 15.43 4.72 -3.30
N LEU A 109 14.21 5.05 -2.86
CA LEU A 109 13.60 6.37 -3.08
C LEU A 109 13.41 7.18 -1.80
N GLY A 110 13.40 6.55 -0.62
CA GLY A 110 13.11 7.22 0.64
C GLY A 110 14.26 8.12 1.07
N ASP A 111 13.99 9.42 1.21
CA ASP A 111 14.88 10.31 1.95
C ASP A 111 14.76 10.10 3.46
N LYS A 112 15.74 10.63 4.21
CA LYS A 112 15.83 10.42 5.66
C LYS A 112 14.62 10.94 6.44
N ASP A 113 14.07 12.08 6.04
CA ASP A 113 12.97 12.74 6.75
C ASP A 113 11.66 11.96 6.54
N PHE A 114 11.39 11.60 5.28
CA PHE A 114 10.30 10.69 4.90
C PHE A 114 10.37 9.38 5.67
N LEU A 115 11.55 8.73 5.71
CA LEU A 115 11.74 7.46 6.38
C LEU A 115 11.52 7.58 7.89
N GLN A 116 11.98 8.67 8.50
CA GLN A 116 11.78 8.91 9.93
C GLN A 116 10.30 9.13 10.27
N GLU A 117 9.57 9.88 9.45
CA GLU A 117 8.14 10.11 9.66
C GLU A 117 7.32 8.83 9.45
N ALA A 118 7.61 8.08 8.38
CA ALA A 118 6.96 6.80 8.13
C ALA A 118 7.25 5.78 9.25
N ASN A 119 8.47 5.78 9.80
CA ASN A 119 8.85 4.95 10.94
C ASN A 119 8.00 5.25 12.19
N VAL A 120 7.78 6.52 12.52
CA VAL A 120 6.92 6.94 13.64
C VAL A 120 5.46 6.59 13.36
N TRP A 121 4.99 6.84 12.14
CA TRP A 121 3.61 6.56 11.76
C TRP A 121 3.27 5.06 11.82
N LEU A 122 4.22 4.18 11.50
CA LEU A 122 4.02 2.74 11.62
C LEU A 122 3.85 2.28 13.08
N ASP A 123 4.33 3.02 14.08
CA ASP A 123 4.03 2.71 15.49
C ASP A 123 2.53 2.77 15.75
N ALA A 124 1.87 3.85 15.32
CA ALA A 124 0.42 3.99 15.44
C ALA A 124 -0.33 2.88 14.66
N CYS A 125 0.19 2.45 13.51
CA CYS A 125 -0.39 1.33 12.76
C CYS A 125 -0.28 -0.01 13.51
N MET A 126 0.85 -0.24 14.20
CA MET A 126 1.05 -1.45 15.01
C MET A 126 0.21 -1.46 16.29
N GLU A 127 0.00 -0.31 16.92
CA GLU A 127 -0.83 -0.16 18.12
C GLU A 127 -2.32 -0.39 17.82
N THR A 128 -2.77 0.06 16.65
CA THR A 128 -4.18 -0.05 16.22
C THR A 128 -4.46 -1.29 15.37
N ALA A 129 -3.48 -2.18 15.20
CA ALA A 129 -3.63 -3.40 14.41
C ALA A 129 -4.66 -4.34 15.05
N PRO A 130 -5.65 -4.87 14.29
CA PRO A 130 -6.76 -5.61 14.87
C PRO A 130 -6.38 -7.02 15.35
N THR A 131 -5.26 -7.58 14.88
CA THR A 131 -4.75 -8.89 15.31
C THR A 131 -3.22 -8.91 15.30
N GLY A 132 -2.62 -9.89 15.98
CA GLY A 132 -1.18 -10.13 15.93
C GLY A 132 -0.66 -10.37 14.51
N TYR A 133 -1.46 -10.94 13.61
CA TYR A 133 -1.12 -11.05 12.18
C TYR A 133 -0.82 -9.68 11.58
N TYR A 134 -1.74 -8.71 11.66
CA TYR A 134 -1.54 -7.41 11.04
C TYR A 134 -0.40 -6.63 11.71
N LYS A 135 -0.30 -6.72 13.03
CA LYS A 135 0.81 -6.13 13.80
C LYS A 135 2.15 -6.67 13.31
N SER A 136 2.27 -8.00 13.14
CA SER A 136 3.49 -8.64 12.62
C SER A 136 3.85 -8.18 11.22
N GLU A 137 2.87 -7.90 10.36
CA GLU A 137 3.14 -7.44 9.00
C GLU A 137 3.56 -5.96 8.98
N TYR A 138 2.98 -5.10 9.83
CA TYR A 138 3.47 -3.72 10.01
C TYR A 138 4.89 -3.69 10.59
N MET A 139 5.21 -4.58 11.54
CA MET A 139 6.58 -4.75 12.05
C MET A 139 7.58 -5.04 10.93
N LYS A 140 7.23 -5.90 9.96
CA LYS A 140 8.09 -6.18 8.80
C LYS A 140 8.27 -4.97 7.89
N VAL A 141 7.21 -4.19 7.65
CA VAL A 141 7.33 -2.93 6.89
C VAL A 141 8.26 -1.96 7.61
N LYS A 142 8.08 -1.79 8.92
CA LYS A 142 8.91 -0.92 9.76
C LYS A 142 10.37 -1.37 9.78
N ALA A 143 10.64 -2.67 9.84
CA ALA A 143 12.01 -3.20 9.77
C ALA A 143 12.73 -2.79 8.48
N ARG A 144 12.05 -2.79 7.34
CA ARG A 144 12.62 -2.30 6.07
C ARG A 144 12.95 -0.80 6.11
N ILE A 145 12.09 0.02 6.73
CA ILE A 145 12.35 1.45 6.94
C ILE A 145 13.57 1.65 7.86
N LEU A 146 13.65 0.89 8.95
CA LEU A 146 14.77 0.95 9.89
C LEU A 146 16.10 0.60 9.20
N ARG A 147 16.12 -0.41 8.31
CA ARG A 147 17.30 -0.70 7.48
C ARG A 147 17.67 0.45 6.57
N ALA A 148 16.70 1.05 5.88
CA ALA A 148 16.93 2.21 5.02
C ALA A 148 17.49 3.42 5.81
N LEU A 149 17.15 3.53 7.11
CA LEU A 149 17.73 4.51 8.04
C LEU A 149 19.10 4.11 8.62
N GLY A 150 19.65 2.95 8.26
CA GLY A 150 20.91 2.43 8.81
C GLY A 150 20.80 1.81 10.21
N LYS A 151 19.59 1.57 10.71
CA LYS A 151 19.30 1.00 12.04
C LYS A 151 19.12 -0.52 11.97
N THR A 152 20.14 -1.21 11.47
CA THR A 152 20.07 -2.66 11.19
C THR A 152 19.75 -3.51 12.42
N ASP A 153 20.36 -3.23 13.57
CA ASP A 153 20.12 -3.99 14.80
C ASP A 153 18.66 -3.89 15.28
N GLU A 154 18.07 -2.69 15.20
CA GLU A 154 16.66 -2.46 15.52
C GLU A 154 15.74 -3.21 14.54
N ALA A 155 16.07 -3.20 13.25
CA ALA A 155 15.32 -3.93 12.23
C ALA A 155 15.34 -5.45 12.47
N GLU A 156 16.51 -6.02 12.77
CA GLU A 156 16.68 -7.46 13.04
C GLU A 156 15.99 -7.90 14.33
N ALA A 157 16.03 -7.06 15.38
CA ALA A 157 15.26 -7.31 16.59
C ALA A 157 13.76 -7.35 16.30
N LEU A 158 13.26 -6.39 15.51
CA LEU A 158 11.85 -6.29 15.16
C LEU A 158 11.38 -7.49 14.33
N GLU A 159 12.19 -7.95 13.38
CA GLU A 159 11.86 -9.14 12.58
C GLU A 159 11.91 -10.45 13.36
N ARG A 160 12.80 -10.57 14.35
CA ARG A 160 12.81 -11.73 15.25
C ARG A 160 11.56 -11.79 16.13
N GLU A 161 11.00 -10.63 16.47
CA GLU A 161 9.81 -10.54 17.32
C GLU A 161 8.51 -10.72 16.53
N ALA A 162 8.45 -10.28 15.27
CA ALA A 162 7.24 -10.31 14.46
C ALA A 162 6.54 -11.70 14.37
N PRO A 163 7.26 -12.83 14.18
CA PRO A 163 6.65 -14.16 14.17
C PRO A 163 6.00 -14.56 15.50
N LYS A 164 6.52 -14.06 16.64
CA LYS A 164 5.96 -14.35 17.97
C LYS A 164 4.65 -13.63 18.19
N ILE A 165 4.62 -12.34 17.84
CA ILE A 165 3.42 -11.51 17.87
C ILE A 165 2.34 -12.02 16.90
N ARG A 166 2.73 -12.60 15.76
CA ARG A 166 1.77 -13.14 14.80
C ARG A 166 0.82 -14.19 15.40
N MET A 167 1.30 -14.94 16.39
CA MET A 167 0.58 -16.05 17.01
C MET A 167 -0.30 -15.62 18.19
N THR A 168 -0.31 -14.32 18.55
CA THR A 168 -1.15 -13.74 19.60
C THR A 168 -2.40 -13.09 19.01
#